data_AF-A0A7S0QEP2-F1
#
_entry.id   AF-A0A7S0QEP2-F1
#
_cell.length_a   1.000
_cell.length_b   1.000
_cell.length_c   1.000
_cell.angle_alpha   90.00
_cell.angle_beta   90.00
_cell.angle_gamma   90.00
#
_symmetry.space_group_name_H-M   'P 1'
#
loop_
_entity.id
_entity.type
_entity.pdbx_description
1 polymer ?
#
loop_
_entity_poly.entity_id
_entity_poly.type
_entity_poly.pdbx_seq_one_letter_code
_entity_poly.pdbx_strand_id
1 'polypeptide(L)'
;LPLRCVALAPAILLCGGGDGMGKLEECARGFFRHAEAERGEWQVVVICGKNEALRRSLDAAAAAELRKGRKVDIRVLGFVGNMEEWMIAVDVLVSKAGPGTIAEACACGL
;
A
#
# COMPACT_ATOMS: atom_id res chain seq x y z
N LEU A 1 13.74 5.98 -2.79
CA LEU A 1 13.82 4.77 -3.66
C LEU A 1 12.42 4.21 -3.79
N PRO A 2 12.01 3.76 -4.99
CA PRO A 2 10.81 2.94 -5.15
C PRO A 2 10.90 1.69 -4.26
N LEU A 3 9.80 0.94 -4.16
CA LEU A 3 9.74 -0.36 -3.47
C LEU A 3 11.05 -1.15 -3.65
N ARG A 4 11.62 -1.63 -2.53
CA ARG A 4 12.84 -2.44 -2.59
C ARG A 4 12.40 -3.74 -3.23
N CYS A 5 12.66 -3.95 -4.51
CA CYS A 5 12.25 -5.17 -5.19
C CYS A 5 12.85 -6.37 -4.44
N VAL A 6 11.99 -7.09 -3.71
CA VAL A 6 12.33 -8.36 -3.09
C VAL A 6 12.00 -9.39 -4.16
N ALA A 7 13.01 -10.05 -4.71
CA ALA A 7 12.83 -10.92 -5.87
C ALA A 7 11.69 -11.93 -5.63
N LEU A 8 10.67 -11.89 -6.48
CA LEU A 8 9.47 -12.75 -6.48
C LEU A 8 8.42 -12.48 -5.37
N ALA A 9 8.58 -11.46 -4.52
CA ALA A 9 7.56 -11.10 -3.53
C ALA A 9 6.42 -10.29 -4.17
N PRO A 10 5.14 -10.69 -4.02
CA PRO A 10 4.03 -9.90 -4.50
C PRO A 10 3.98 -8.50 -3.86
N ALA A 11 3.81 -7.48 -4.68
CA ALA A 11 3.74 -6.08 -4.27
C ALA A 11 2.32 -5.52 -4.45
N ILE A 12 1.76 -4.96 -3.38
CA ILE A 12 0.39 -4.47 -3.32
C ILE A 12 0.42 -2.97 -2.99
N LEU A 13 -0.29 -2.18 -3.77
CA LEU A 13 -0.56 -0.77 -3.48
C LEU A 13 -1.99 -0.59 -2.99
N LEU A 14 -2.16 0.01 -1.82
CA LEU A 14 -3.44 0.46 -1.31
C LEU A 14 -3.52 1.99 -1.34
N CYS A 15 -4.58 2.55 -1.91
CA CYS A 15 -4.83 3.98 -1.85
C CYS A 15 -6.33 4.33 -1.82
N GLY A 16 -6.69 5.46 -1.19
CA GLY A 16 -8.07 5.92 -1.04
C GLY A 16 -8.42 7.12 -1.92
N GLY A 17 -7.65 7.37 -2.98
CA GLY A 17 -7.58 8.65 -3.68
C GLY A 17 -6.83 9.73 -2.89
N GLY A 18 -6.83 10.97 -3.39
CA GLY A 18 -6.01 12.07 -2.86
C GLY A 18 -6.27 12.45 -1.39
N ASP A 19 -7.44 12.12 -0.86
CA ASP A 19 -7.83 12.43 0.52
C ASP A 19 -7.72 11.22 1.48
N GLY A 20 -7.27 10.05 1.02
CA GLY A 20 -7.11 8.86 1.88
C GLY A 20 -8.39 8.46 2.62
N MET A 21 -9.50 8.37 1.87
CA MET A 21 -10.85 8.18 2.43
C MET A 21 -11.34 6.73 2.37
N GLY A 22 -12.47 6.46 3.04
CA GLY A 22 -13.16 5.18 2.98
C GLY A 22 -12.57 4.13 3.93
N LYS A 23 -12.55 2.87 3.49
CA LYS A 23 -12.11 1.72 4.30
C LYS A 23 -10.60 1.43 4.21
N LEU A 24 -9.79 2.41 3.79
CA LEU A 24 -8.35 2.21 3.57
C LEU A 24 -7.63 1.68 4.82
N GLU A 25 -7.97 2.20 6.00
CA GLU A 25 -7.38 1.71 7.26
C GLU A 25 -7.70 0.25 7.54
N GLU A 26 -8.98 -0.12 7.41
CA GLU A 26 -9.47 -1.47 7.65
C GLU A 26 -8.79 -2.46 6.69
N CYS A 27 -8.76 -2.14 5.39
CA CYS A 27 -8.10 -2.93 4.37
C CYS A 27 -6.60 -3.08 4.64
N ALA A 28 -5.88 -1.99 4.88
CA ALA A 28 -4.43 -2.01 5.15
C ALA A 28 -4.09 -2.89 6.36
N ARG A 29 -4.80 -2.71 7.48
CA ARG A 29 -4.63 -3.55 8.68
C ARG A 29 -4.96 -5.02 8.40
N GLY A 30 -5.93 -5.29 7.52
CA GLY A 30 -6.23 -6.64 7.03
C GLY A 30 -5.03 -7.28 6.34
N PHE A 31 -4.43 -6.60 5.36
CA PHE A 31 -3.23 -7.08 4.65
C PHE A 31 -2.04 -7.28 5.58
N PHE A 32 -1.80 -6.34 6.51
CA PHE A 32 -0.69 -6.47 7.47
C PHE A 32 -0.83 -7.73 8.35
N ARG A 33 -2.06 -8.11 8.70
CA ARG A 33 -2.34 -9.35 9.44
C ARG A 33 -2.23 -10.59 8.57
N HIS A 34 -2.75 -10.56 7.34
CA HIS A 34 -2.88 -11.74 6.47
C HIS A 34 -1.58 -12.20 5.81
N ALA A 35 -0.59 -11.31 5.67
CA ALA A 35 0.75 -11.67 5.20
C ALA A 35 1.44 -12.78 6.04
N GLU A 36 0.91 -13.08 7.23
CA GLU A 36 1.35 -14.16 8.12
C GLU A 36 0.91 -15.57 7.67
N ALA A 37 -0.22 -15.70 6.97
CA ALA A 37 -0.83 -17.00 6.68
C ALA A 37 -0.15 -17.75 5.52
N GLU A 38 0.33 -17.02 4.51
CA GLU A 38 0.78 -17.59 3.24
C GLU A 38 2.28 -17.97 3.21
N ARG A 39 3.03 -17.80 4.32
CA ARG A 39 4.48 -18.09 4.46
C ARG A 39 5.43 -17.41 3.43
N GLY A 40 4.91 -16.58 2.53
CA GLY A 40 5.66 -15.81 1.54
C GLY A 40 6.14 -14.44 2.04
N GLU A 41 7.09 -13.84 1.32
CA GLU A 41 7.47 -12.44 1.50
C GLU A 41 6.51 -11.56 0.70
N TRP A 42 5.99 -10.50 1.33
CA TRP A 42 5.03 -9.59 0.70
C TRP A 42 5.51 -8.16 0.83
N GLN A 43 5.14 -7.33 -0.14
CA GLN A 43 5.38 -5.89 -0.08
C GLN A 43 4.04 -5.16 -0.11
N VAL A 44 3.82 -4.28 0.86
CA VAL A 44 2.58 -3.53 0.98
C VAL A 44 2.89 -2.05 1.07
N VAL A 45 2.43 -1.28 0.09
CA VAL A 45 2.48 0.18 0.12
C VAL A 45 1.09 0.70 0.39
N VAL A 46 0.97 1.63 1.32
CA VAL A 46 -0.28 2.37 1.56
C VAL A 46 -0.04 3.85 1.33
N ILE A 47 -0.73 4.44 0.37
CA ILE A 47 -0.69 5.88 0.08
C ILE A 47 -1.94 6.52 0.68
N CYS A 48 -1.73 7.26 1.77
CA CYS A 48 -2.79 7.91 2.53
C CYS A 48 -3.20 9.27 1.93
N GLY A 49 -2.55 9.72 0.86
CA GLY A 49 -2.81 11.04 0.30
C GLY A 49 -2.59 12.13 1.34
N LYS A 50 -3.50 13.10 1.41
CA LYS A 50 -3.43 14.22 2.37
C LYS A 50 -3.86 13.83 3.80
N ASN A 51 -4.28 12.58 4.04
CA ASN A 51 -4.77 12.13 5.34
C ASN A 51 -3.62 11.75 6.29
N GLU A 52 -2.99 12.76 6.89
CA GLU A 52 -1.89 12.61 7.84
C GLU A 52 -2.28 11.93 9.17
N ALA A 53 -3.57 11.95 9.53
CA ALA A 53 -4.06 11.20 10.70
C ALA A 53 -4.04 9.70 10.41
N LEU A 54 -4.57 9.30 9.25
CA LEU A 54 -4.52 7.92 8.78
C LEU A 54 -3.09 7.42 8.60
N ARG A 55 -2.22 8.23 7.98
CA ARG A 55 -0.80 7.90 7.80
C ARG A 55 -0.14 7.52 9.12
N ARG A 56 -0.27 8.37 10.14
CA ARG A 56 0.27 8.13 11.48
C ARG A 56 -0.32 6.88 12.16
N SER A 57 -1.62 6.66 12.00
CA SER A 57 -2.30 5.46 12.53
C SER A 57 -1.74 4.16 11.92
N LEU A 58 -1.54 4.16 10.60
CA LEU A 58 -1.03 3.01 9.85
C LEU A 58 0.48 2.82 10.04
N ASP A 59 1.27 3.89 10.17
CA ASP A 59 2.69 3.82 10.52
C ASP A 59 2.88 3.09 11.87
N ALA A 60 2.09 3.46 12.87
CA ALA A 60 2.13 2.81 14.18
C ALA A 60 1.74 1.32 14.09
N ALA A 61 0.74 0.99 13.26
CA ALA A 61 0.33 -0.39 13.02
C ALA A 61 1.43 -1.19 12.31
N ALA A 62 2.02 -0.66 11.25
CA ALA A 62 3.11 -1.28 10.51
C ALA A 62 4.32 -1.56 11.41
N ALA A 63 4.71 -0.58 12.24
CA ALA A 63 5.79 -0.75 13.20
C ALA A 63 5.48 -1.83 14.25
N ALA A 64 4.22 -1.98 14.67
CA ALA A 64 3.81 -3.06 15.58
C ALA A 64 3.95 -4.44 14.92
N GLU A 65 3.64 -4.57 13.63
CA GLU A 65 3.79 -5.82 12.88
C GLU A 65 5.26 -6.18 12.62
N LEU A 66 6.11 -5.20 12.30
CA LEU A 66 7.56 -5.43 12.14
C LEU A 66 8.21 -5.97 13.43
N ARG A 67 7.79 -5.48 14.61
CA ARG A 67 8.29 -5.96 15.91
C ARG A 67 7.93 -7.42 16.20
N LYS A 68 6.89 -7.96 15.55
CA LYS A 68 6.51 -9.38 15.66
C LYS A 68 7.37 -10.30 14.79
N GLY A 69 8.38 -9.78 14.09
CA GLY A 69 9.28 -10.57 13.23
C GLY A 69 8.64 -11.03 11.92
N ARG A 70 7.61 -10.32 11.44
CA ARG A 70 6.88 -10.67 10.21
C ARG A 70 7.71 -10.38 8.96
N LYS A 71 7.56 -11.23 7.95
CA LYS A 71 8.21 -11.10 6.62
C LYS A 71 7.39 -10.24 5.65
N VAL A 72 6.98 -9.06 6.08
CA VAL A 72 6.23 -8.11 5.24
C VAL A 72 6.94 -6.76 5.21
N ASP A 73 7.32 -6.29 4.02
CA ASP A 73 7.83 -4.92 3.83
C ASP A 73 6.65 -3.97 3.71
N ILE A 74 6.32 -3.27 4.80
CA ILE A 74 5.21 -2.33 4.84
C ILE A 74 5.75 -0.90 4.72
N ARG A 75 5.22 -0.14 3.76
CA ARG A 75 5.48 1.29 3.62
C ARG A 75 4.18 2.06 3.69
N VAL A 76 4.12 3.04 4.58
CA VAL A 76 2.99 3.96 4.68
C VAL A 76 3.48 5.33 4.24
N LEU A 77 2.81 5.90 3.25
CA LEU A 77 3.16 7.16 2.62
C LEU A 77 1.98 8.14 2.77
N GLY A 78 2.30 9.43 2.73
CA GLY A 78 1.32 10.51 2.66
C GLY A 78 0.93 10.79 1.22
N PHE A 79 0.95 12.07 0.85
CA PHE A 79 0.78 12.49 -0.53
C PHE A 79 2.05 12.21 -1.33
N VAL A 80 1.91 11.68 -2.54
CA VAL A 80 3.01 11.46 -3.49
C VAL A 80 2.74 12.23 -4.78
N GLY A 81 3.80 12.76 -5.39
CA GLY A 81 3.71 13.45 -6.69
C GLY A 81 4.00 12.56 -7.90
N ASN A 82 4.41 11.32 -7.66
CA ASN A 82 4.88 10.34 -8.64
C ASN A 82 4.07 9.03 -8.52
N MET A 83 2.73 9.13 -8.55
CA MET A 83 1.84 7.99 -8.34
C MET A 83 2.07 6.87 -9.37
N GLU A 84 2.39 7.24 -10.59
CA GLU A 84 2.75 6.36 -11.70
C GLU A 84 3.95 5.47 -11.38
N GLU A 85 4.99 5.98 -10.70
CA GLU A 85 6.15 5.18 -10.30
C GLU A 85 5.75 4.12 -9.28
N TRP A 86 4.81 4.42 -8.39
CA TRP A 86 4.29 3.46 -7.43
C TRP A 86 3.37 2.43 -8.06
N MET A 87 2.53 2.84 -9.01
CA MET A 87 1.65 1.94 -9.76
C MET A 87 2.46 0.96 -10.61
N ILE A 88 3.47 1.43 -11.34
CA ILE A 88 4.33 0.57 -12.17
C ILE A 88 5.16 -0.42 -11.33
N ALA A 89 5.42 -0.09 -10.06
CA ALA A 89 6.23 -0.90 -9.16
C ALA A 89 5.46 -1.98 -8.38
N VAL A 90 4.15 -2.15 -8.62
CA VAL A 90 3.31 -3.14 -7.91
C VAL A 90 2.60 -4.10 -8.86
N ASP A 91 2.16 -5.24 -8.33
CA ASP A 91 1.41 -6.25 -9.07
C ASP A 91 -0.11 -6.04 -8.95
N VAL A 92 -0.56 -5.45 -7.84
CA VAL A 92 -1.98 -5.27 -7.54
C VAL A 92 -2.25 -3.90 -6.93
N LEU A 93 -3.27 -3.22 -7.46
CA LEU A 93 -3.83 -2.00 -6.88
C LEU A 93 -5.16 -2.29 -6.18
N VAL A 94 -5.25 -1.88 -4.91
CA VAL A 94 -6.48 -1.84 -4.14
C VAL A 94 -6.87 -0.38 -3.92
N SER A 95 -7.93 0.05 -4.59
CA SER A 95 -8.40 1.44 -4.49
C SER A 95 -9.91 1.56 -4.54
N LYS A 96 -10.41 2.78 -4.31
CA LYS A 96 -11.77 3.15 -4.68
C LYS A 96 -11.88 3.31 -6.21
N ALA A 97 -13.08 3.11 -6.75
CA ALA A 97 -13.37 3.27 -8.18
C ALA A 97 -13.47 4.75 -8.61
N GLY A 98 -12.43 5.55 -8.35
CA GLY A 98 -12.33 6.92 -8.87
C GLY A 98 -11.93 6.90 -10.34
N PRO A 99 -12.55 7.68 -11.24
CA PRO A 99 -12.26 7.60 -12.67
C PRO A 99 -10.80 7.92 -13.01
N GLY A 100 -10.19 8.90 -12.33
CA GLY A 100 -8.77 9.22 -12.50
C GLY A 100 -7.86 8.06 -12.12
N THR A 101 -8.08 7.45 -10.95
CA THR A 101 -7.30 6.29 -10.49
C THR A 101 -7.48 5.07 -11.40
N ILE A 102 -8.68 4.85 -11.95
CA ILE A 102 -8.92 3.77 -12.92
C ILE A 102 -8.12 4.05 -14.21
N ALA A 103 -8.17 5.27 -14.73
CA ALA A 103 -7.43 5.64 -15.95
C ALA A 103 -5.91 5.52 -15.75
N GLU A 104 -5.40 5.97 -14.60
CA GLU A 104 -3.98 5.84 -14.22
C GLU A 104 -3.56 4.37 -14.11
N ALA A 105 -4.37 3.53 -13.45
CA ALA A 105 -4.10 2.10 -13.32
C ALA A 105 -4.04 1.41 -14.69
N CYS A 106 -5.02 1.66 -15.56
CA CYS A 106 -5.03 1.12 -16.93
C CYS A 106 -3.80 1.57 -17.73
N ALA A 107 -3.36 2.83 -17.56
CA ALA A 107 -2.17 3.33 -18.23
C ALA A 107 -0.86 2.68 -17.70
N CYS A 108 -0.85 2.26 -16.45
CA CYS A 108 0.28 1.58 -15.81
C CYS A 108 0.26 0.04 -15.99
N GLY A 109 -0.77 -0.52 -16.61
CA GLY A 109 -0.90 -1.97 -16.81
C GLY A 109 -1.38 -2.74 -15.57
N LEU A 110 -2.12 -2.07 -14.68
CA LEU A 110 -2.77 -2.65 -13.49
C LEU A 110 -4.26 -2.93 -13.73
#